data_AF-A0A7S3H2V1-F1
#
_entry.id   AF-A0A7S3H2V1-F1
#
_cell.length_a   1.000
_cell.length_b   1.000
_cell.length_c   1.000
_cell.angle_alpha   90.00
_cell.angle_beta   90.00
_cell.angle_gamma   90.00
#
_symmetry.space_group_name_H-M   'P 1'
#
loop_
_entity.id
_entity.type
_entity.pdbx_description
1 polymer ?
#
loop_
_entity_poly.entity_id
_entity_poly.type
_entity_poly.pdbx_seq_one_letter_code
_entity_poly.pdbx_strand_id
1 'polypeptide(L)'
;KTGVPYIDACMRELHETGWLAYKGRKTAGFFLVFDLGVDWRVGAFHYEDELLDYDFAMNYGNWVTVAKVDKPRNWGEGEVNPEEKHDEMRWKLSAEKTNDPTGAYIRKWVPELRSVEDRFIHTPWEMKEEDMATCGCTIG
;
A
#
# COMPACT_ATOMS: atom_id res chain seq x y z
N LYS A 1 11.02 1.89 -2.20
CA LYS A 1 10.97 1.10 -0.96
C LYS A 1 10.37 1.99 0.11
N THR A 2 9.25 1.57 0.71
CA THR A 2 8.47 2.39 1.65
C THR A 2 8.61 1.93 3.09
N GLY A 3 9.04 0.69 3.32
CA GLY A 3 9.08 0.09 4.66
C GLY A 3 7.72 -0.47 5.11
N VAL A 4 6.68 -0.35 4.29
CA VAL A 4 5.37 -1.00 4.51
C VAL A 4 5.30 -2.23 3.60
N PRO A 5 5.43 -3.47 4.13
CA PRO A 5 5.64 -4.67 3.33
C PRO A 5 4.60 -4.90 2.25
N TYR A 6 3.31 -4.67 2.54
CA TYR A 6 2.24 -4.84 1.56
C TYR A 6 2.35 -3.83 0.41
N ILE A 7 2.71 -2.58 0.70
CA ILE A 7 2.92 -1.55 -0.33
C ILE A 7 4.13 -1.91 -1.18
N ASP A 8 5.24 -2.27 -0.54
CA ASP A 8 6.46 -2.69 -1.25
C ASP A 8 6.21 -3.93 -2.11
N ALA A 9 5.40 -4.89 -1.64
CA ALA A 9 4.98 -6.05 -2.42
C ALA A 9 4.16 -5.66 -3.65
N CYS A 10 3.17 -4.77 -3.49
CA CYS A 10 2.34 -4.27 -4.59
C CYS A 10 3.17 -3.57 -5.67
N MET A 11 4.10 -2.70 -5.27
CA MET A 11 4.92 -1.96 -6.23
C MET A 11 5.91 -2.87 -6.96
N ARG A 12 6.42 -3.92 -6.31
CA ARG A 12 7.28 -4.93 -6.96
C ARG A 12 6.48 -5.83 -7.90
N GLU A 13 5.28 -6.26 -7.52
CA GLU A 13 4.40 -7.03 -8.41
C GLU A 13 4.07 -6.23 -9.68
N LEU A 14 3.70 -4.95 -9.51
CA LEU A 14 3.42 -4.06 -10.62
C LEU A 14 4.61 -3.97 -11.57
N HIS A 15 5.80 -3.69 -11.04
CA HIS A 15 6.99 -3.52 -11.87
C HIS A 15 7.41 -4.80 -12.61
N GLU A 16 7.33 -5.95 -11.95
CA GLU A 16 7.77 -7.23 -12.53
C GLU A 16 6.76 -7.84 -13.51
N THR A 17 5.46 -7.54 -13.33
CA THR A 17 4.40 -8.21 -14.11
C THR A 17 3.58 -7.26 -14.98
N GLY A 18 3.69 -5.96 -14.75
CA GLY A 18 2.82 -4.95 -15.33
C GLY A 18 1.35 -5.08 -14.92
N TRP A 19 1.06 -5.80 -13.83
CA TRP A 19 -0.29 -5.99 -13.32
C TRP A 19 -0.34 -5.85 -11.81
N LEU A 20 -1.46 -5.35 -11.30
CA LEU A 20 -1.74 -5.30 -9.87
C LEU A 20 -3.24 -5.48 -9.63
N ALA A 21 -3.62 -6.23 -8.60
CA ALA A 21 -5.01 -6.38 -8.23
C ALA A 21 -5.63 -5.03 -7.81
N TYR A 22 -6.92 -4.83 -8.07
CA TYR A 22 -7.62 -3.57 -7.76
C TYR A 22 -7.46 -3.14 -6.29
N LYS A 23 -7.49 -4.09 -5.33
CA LYS A 23 -7.24 -3.79 -3.91
C LYS A 23 -5.83 -3.20 -3.70
N GLY A 24 -4.81 -3.80 -4.31
CA GLY A 24 -3.42 -3.33 -4.26
C GLY A 24 -3.28 -1.93 -4.85
N ARG A 25 -3.87 -1.68 -6.03
CA ARG A 25 -3.87 -0.35 -6.67
C ARG A 25 -4.44 0.74 -5.76
N LYS A 26 -5.59 0.47 -5.14
CA LYS A 26 -6.22 1.43 -4.22
C LYS A 26 -5.41 1.66 -2.95
N THR A 27 -4.86 0.61 -2.35
CA THR A 27 -4.11 0.73 -1.10
C THR A 27 -2.78 1.45 -1.32
N ALA A 28 -2.06 1.13 -2.40
CA ALA A 28 -0.83 1.82 -2.79
C ALA A 28 -1.07 3.28 -3.18
N GLY A 29 -2.13 3.56 -3.95
CA GLY A 29 -2.50 4.93 -4.30
C GLY A 29 -2.93 5.77 -3.09
N PHE A 30 -3.67 5.17 -2.14
CA PHE A 30 -4.06 5.86 -0.91
C PHE A 30 -2.84 6.22 -0.07
N PHE A 31 -1.91 5.27 0.11
CA PHE A 31 -0.66 5.48 0.82
C PHE A 31 0.20 6.59 0.18
N LEU A 32 0.31 6.59 -1.15
CA LEU A 32 1.03 7.62 -1.89
C LEU A 32 0.48 9.03 -1.58
N VAL A 33 -0.84 9.18 -1.56
CA VAL A 33 -1.48 10.49 -1.38
C VAL A 33 -1.47 10.94 0.07
N PHE A 34 -1.83 10.06 1.01
CA PHE A 34 -2.13 10.46 2.39
C PHE A 34 -1.00 10.21 3.38
N ASP A 35 -0.17 9.19 3.17
CA ASP A 35 0.97 8.90 4.05
C ASP A 35 2.24 9.57 3.52
N LEU A 36 2.45 9.57 2.20
CA LEU A 36 3.62 10.22 1.58
C LEU A 36 3.37 11.67 1.18
N GLY A 37 2.12 12.12 1.13
CA GLY A 37 1.76 13.49 0.75
C GLY A 37 2.05 13.84 -0.71
N VAL A 38 2.14 12.83 -1.58
CA VAL A 38 2.48 13.01 -3.00
C VAL A 38 1.22 13.30 -3.81
N ASP A 39 1.33 14.20 -4.80
CA ASP A 39 0.25 14.49 -5.73
C ASP A 39 -0.18 13.23 -6.49
N TRP A 40 -1.48 12.92 -6.45
CA TRP A 40 -2.05 11.71 -7.04
C TRP A 40 -1.75 11.56 -8.53
N ARG A 41 -1.56 12.68 -9.26
CA ARG A 41 -1.26 12.65 -10.70
C ARG A 41 0.07 11.96 -10.99
N VAL A 42 1.04 12.06 -10.07
CA VAL A 42 2.31 11.32 -10.17
C VAL A 42 2.07 9.82 -10.17
N GLY A 43 1.20 9.34 -9.27
CA GLY A 43 0.80 7.94 -9.25
C GLY A 43 0.02 7.53 -10.50
N ALA A 44 -0.85 8.40 -11.01
CA ALA A 44 -1.60 8.17 -12.24
C ALA A 44 -0.68 7.98 -13.45
N PHE A 45 0.35 8.84 -13.60
CA PHE A 45 1.35 8.70 -14.65
C PHE A 45 2.19 7.44 -14.50
N HIS A 46 2.55 7.05 -13.28
CA HIS A 46 3.28 5.80 -13.06
C HIS A 46 2.45 4.57 -13.43
N TYR A 47 1.16 4.56 -13.10
CA TYR A 47 0.24 3.49 -13.49
C TYR A 47 -0.02 3.45 -14.99
N GLU A 48 0.01 4.60 -15.67
CA GLU A 48 -0.05 4.67 -17.13
C GLU A 48 1.16 4.03 -17.82
N ASP A 49 2.35 4.16 -17.22
CA ASP A 49 3.59 3.59 -17.76
C ASP A 49 3.70 2.08 -17.51
N GLU A 50 3.26 1.60 -16.35
CA GLU A 50 3.53 0.23 -15.90
C GLU A 50 2.37 -0.76 -16.14
N LEU A 51 1.10 -0.31 -16.14
CA LEU A 51 -0.04 -1.24 -16.23
C LEU A 51 -0.26 -1.72 -17.66
N LEU A 52 -0.13 -3.04 -17.88
CA LEU A 52 -0.46 -3.69 -19.14
C LEU A 52 -1.95 -3.61 -19.48
N ASP A 53 -2.81 -3.52 -18.47
CA ASP A 53 -4.26 -3.36 -18.61
C ASP A 53 -4.71 -1.89 -18.49
N TYR A 54 -3.80 -0.95 -18.74
CA TYR A 54 -4.10 0.47 -18.68
C TYR A 54 -5.29 0.84 -19.58
N ASP A 55 -6.22 1.56 -18.96
CA ASP A 55 -7.28 2.30 -19.64
C ASP A 55 -7.34 3.69 -19.02
N PHE A 56 -7.37 4.72 -19.87
CA PHE A 56 -7.33 6.11 -19.44
C PHE A 56 -8.48 6.46 -18.48
N ALA A 57 -9.71 6.09 -18.82
CA ALA A 57 -10.88 6.46 -18.02
C ALA A 57 -10.87 5.72 -16.68
N MET A 58 -10.52 4.44 -16.68
CA MET A 58 -10.42 3.62 -15.48
C MET A 58 -9.27 4.07 -14.58
N ASN A 59 -8.11 4.39 -15.13
CA ASN A 59 -6.96 4.84 -14.33
C ASN A 59 -7.26 6.17 -13.65
N TYR A 60 -7.52 7.22 -14.43
CA TYR A 60 -7.74 8.55 -13.89
C TYR A 60 -9.01 8.65 -13.04
N GLY A 61 -10.08 7.95 -13.41
CA GLY A 61 -11.29 7.86 -12.59
C GLY A 61 -11.05 7.23 -11.22
N ASN A 62 -10.32 6.11 -11.17
CA ASN A 62 -9.96 5.48 -9.90
C ASN A 62 -9.05 6.38 -9.04
N TRP A 63 -8.09 7.07 -9.66
CA TRP A 63 -7.19 7.97 -8.93
C TRP A 63 -7.92 9.17 -8.33
N VAL A 64 -8.89 9.75 -9.04
CA VAL A 64 -9.76 10.81 -8.53
C VAL A 64 -10.50 10.34 -7.27
N THR A 65 -11.04 9.12 -7.27
CA THR A 65 -11.69 8.54 -6.08
C THR A 65 -10.72 8.24 -4.95
N VAL A 66 -9.55 7.65 -5.25
CA VAL A 66 -8.50 7.33 -4.26
C VAL A 66 -8.00 8.60 -3.58
N ALA A 67 -7.77 9.66 -4.35
CA ALA A 67 -7.32 10.96 -3.86
C ALA A 67 -8.46 11.81 -3.25
N LYS A 68 -9.69 11.29 -3.21
CA LYS A 68 -10.90 11.98 -2.73
C LYS A 68 -11.13 13.34 -3.41
N VAL A 69 -10.90 13.41 -4.73
CA VAL A 69 -11.14 14.61 -5.55
C VAL A 69 -12.61 14.71 -5.98
N ASP A 70 -13.23 13.58 -6.33
CA ASP A 70 -14.66 13.46 -6.72
C ASP A 70 -15.64 13.60 -5.57
N LYS A 71 -15.17 13.41 -4.34
CA LYS A 71 -15.88 13.79 -3.13
C LYS A 71 -15.42 15.19 -2.76
N PRO A 72 -16.02 16.26 -3.32
CA PRO A 72 -15.84 17.56 -2.73
C PRO A 72 -16.20 17.41 -1.26
N ARG A 73 -15.23 17.72 -0.41
CA ARG A 73 -15.36 18.19 0.98
C ARG A 73 -16.85 18.39 1.27
N ASN A 74 -17.49 17.48 2.03
CA ASN A 74 -18.92 17.58 2.33
C ASN A 74 -19.22 19.05 2.62
N TRP A 75 -20.15 19.66 1.87
CA TRP A 75 -20.50 21.07 2.05
C TRP A 75 -20.96 21.26 3.49
N GLY A 76 -20.09 21.76 4.36
CA GLY A 76 -20.33 21.95 5.80
C GLY A 76 -19.48 21.11 6.76
N GLU A 77 -18.71 20.12 6.29
CA GLU A 77 -17.70 19.46 7.13
C GLU A 77 -16.34 20.11 6.90
N GLY A 78 -15.63 20.41 7.98
CA GLY A 78 -14.33 21.06 7.96
C GLY A 78 -13.24 20.21 7.30
N GLU A 79 -11.98 20.62 7.48
CA GLU A 79 -10.84 19.82 7.04
C GLU A 79 -10.96 18.38 7.59
N VAL A 80 -10.86 17.38 6.71
CA VAL A 80 -10.78 15.97 7.12
C VAL A 80 -9.64 15.85 8.13
N ASN A 81 -9.98 15.46 9.36
CA ASN A 81 -9.02 15.32 10.43
C ASN A 81 -7.89 14.38 9.93
N PRO A 82 -6.62 14.80 9.97
CA PRO A 82 -5.48 13.95 9.61
C PRO A 82 -5.55 12.54 10.24
N GLU A 83 -6.12 12.41 11.44
CA GLU A 83 -6.32 11.14 12.13
C GLU A 83 -7.25 10.18 11.36
N GLU A 84 -8.32 10.68 10.73
CA GLU A 84 -9.26 9.86 9.96
C GLU A 84 -8.59 9.23 8.72
N LYS A 85 -7.60 9.92 8.14
CA LYS A 85 -6.83 9.40 6.99
C LYS A 85 -5.92 8.26 7.42
N HIS A 86 -5.22 8.43 8.55
CA HIS A 86 -4.38 7.38 9.12
C HIS A 86 -5.21 6.18 9.57
N ASP A 87 -6.41 6.41 10.12
CA ASP A 87 -7.34 5.33 10.49
C ASP A 87 -7.77 4.52 9.26
N GLU A 88 -8.07 5.18 8.15
CA GLU A 88 -8.42 4.49 6.91
C GLU A 88 -7.25 3.65 6.38
N MET A 89 -6.03 4.16 6.40
CA MET A 89 -4.85 3.39 5.97
C MET A 89 -4.60 2.17 6.89
N ARG A 90 -4.67 2.36 8.21
CA ARG A 90 -4.59 1.27 9.19
C ARG A 90 -5.65 0.20 8.94
N TRP A 91 -6.88 0.62 8.65
CA TRP A 91 -7.95 -0.30 8.31
C TRP A 91 -7.66 -1.09 7.02
N LYS A 92 -7.14 -0.45 5.96
CA LYS A 92 -6.77 -1.14 4.72
C LYS A 92 -5.70 -2.21 4.94
N LEU A 93 -4.67 -1.90 5.73
CA LEU A 93 -3.61 -2.85 6.09
C LEU A 93 -4.14 -3.98 6.99
N SER A 94 -4.99 -3.67 7.96
CA SER A 94 -5.63 -4.69 8.83
C SER A 94 -6.52 -5.65 8.03
N ALA A 95 -7.27 -5.13 7.06
CA ALA A 95 -8.08 -5.94 6.15
C ALA A 95 -7.22 -6.79 5.20
N GLU A 96 -5.98 -6.41 4.96
CA GLU A 96 -5.02 -7.21 4.22
C GLU A 96 -4.44 -8.33 5.08
N LYS A 97 -3.97 -8.02 6.31
CA LYS A 97 -3.54 -9.01 7.30
C LYS A 97 -4.59 -10.09 7.55
N THR A 98 -5.87 -9.72 7.55
CA THR A 98 -6.98 -10.67 7.71
C THR A 98 -7.15 -11.59 6.49
N ASN A 99 -6.88 -11.09 5.28
CA ASN A 99 -7.03 -11.83 4.04
C ASN A 99 -5.82 -12.72 3.73
N ASP A 100 -4.62 -12.31 4.14
CA ASP A 100 -3.36 -13.05 3.97
C ASP A 100 -2.64 -13.20 5.32
N PRO A 101 -3.17 -14.03 6.25
CA PRO A 101 -2.62 -14.14 7.60
C PRO A 101 -1.19 -14.69 7.64
N THR A 102 -0.77 -15.46 6.63
CA THR A 102 0.61 -15.98 6.53
C THR A 102 1.56 -15.03 5.80
N GLY A 103 1.02 -13.94 5.22
CA GLY A 103 1.76 -12.99 4.40
C GLY A 103 2.37 -13.65 3.16
N ALA A 104 1.74 -14.67 2.59
CA ALA A 104 2.25 -15.40 1.43
C ALA A 104 2.50 -14.45 0.24
N TYR A 105 1.66 -13.43 0.06
CA TYR A 105 1.83 -12.40 -0.95
C TYR A 105 3.07 -11.53 -0.70
N ILE A 106 3.26 -11.09 0.55
CA ILE A 106 4.44 -10.30 0.95
C ILE A 106 5.71 -11.13 0.78
N ARG A 107 5.74 -12.39 1.22
CA ARG A 107 6.91 -13.28 1.09
C ARG A 107 7.30 -13.56 -0.36
N LYS A 108 6.31 -13.58 -1.26
CA LYS A 108 6.53 -13.76 -2.69
C LYS A 108 7.31 -12.57 -3.26
N TRP A 109 6.81 -11.35 -3.02
CA TRP A 109 7.30 -10.12 -3.66
C TRP A 109 8.40 -9.39 -2.88
N VAL A 110 8.47 -9.60 -1.57
CA VAL A 110 9.47 -9.03 -0.65
C VAL A 110 10.30 -10.19 -0.05
N PRO A 111 11.21 -10.79 -0.84
CA PRO A 111 11.93 -12.00 -0.46
C PRO A 111 12.78 -11.83 0.81
N GLU A 112 13.22 -10.61 1.13
CA GLU A 112 13.96 -10.31 2.36
C GLU A 112 13.14 -10.52 3.65
N LEU A 113 11.81 -10.62 3.55
CA LEU A 113 10.92 -10.91 4.69
C LEU A 113 10.47 -12.38 4.75
N ARG A 114 11.01 -13.26 3.90
CA ARG A 114 10.57 -14.67 3.83
C ARG A 114 10.74 -15.47 5.12
N SER A 115 11.71 -15.11 5.95
CA SER A 115 12.01 -15.74 7.24
C SER A 115 11.27 -15.10 8.42
N VAL A 116 10.65 -13.94 8.23
CA VAL A 116 9.90 -13.24 9.30
C VAL A 116 8.69 -14.06 9.70
N GLU A 117 8.36 -14.17 10.99
CA GLU A 117 7.19 -14.93 11.42
C GLU A 117 5.86 -14.30 10.96
N ASP A 118 4.82 -15.10 10.77
CA ASP A 118 3.49 -14.65 10.30
C ASP A 118 2.91 -13.51 11.16
N ARG A 119 3.18 -13.51 12.47
CA ARG A 119 2.70 -12.45 13.38
C ARG A 119 3.28 -11.07 13.05
N PHE A 120 4.46 -11.01 12.44
CA PHE A 120 5.22 -9.79 12.14
C PHE A 120 5.31 -9.47 10.64
N ILE A 121 4.94 -10.39 9.74
CA ILE A 121 5.13 -10.22 8.29
C ILE A 121 4.50 -8.93 7.73
N HIS A 122 3.40 -8.49 8.35
CA HIS A 122 2.66 -7.27 8.00
C HIS A 122 3.16 -6.02 8.73
N THR A 123 3.85 -6.19 9.84
CA THR A 123 4.30 -5.14 10.76
C THR A 123 5.72 -5.42 11.28
N PRO A 124 6.73 -5.56 10.39
CA PRO A 124 8.07 -6.00 10.79
C PRO A 124 8.79 -5.01 11.71
N TRP A 125 8.39 -3.74 11.73
CA TRP A 125 8.88 -2.73 12.69
C TRP A 125 8.47 -3.02 14.15
N GLU A 126 7.54 -3.95 14.40
CA GLU A 126 7.17 -4.39 15.74
C GLU A 126 8.08 -5.52 16.27
N MET A 127 8.96 -6.07 15.43
CA MET A 127 9.94 -7.07 15.85
C MET A 127 10.92 -6.50 16.86
N LYS A 128 11.29 -7.30 17.86
CA LYS A 128 12.40 -6.97 18.75
C LYS A 128 13.73 -7.41 18.14
N GLU A 129 14.84 -6.95 18.70
CA GLU A 129 16.19 -7.36 18.26
C GLU A 129 16.36 -8.89 18.26
N GLU A 130 15.76 -9.59 19.22
CA GLU A 130 15.76 -11.05 19.31
C GLU A 130 15.01 -11.71 18.14
N ASP A 131 13.83 -11.19 17.77
CA ASP A 131 13.04 -11.68 16.64
C ASP A 131 13.78 -11.42 15.32
N MET A 132 14.38 -10.23 15.16
CA MET A 132 15.20 -9.85 14.01
C MET A 132 16.42 -10.76 13.84
N ALA A 133 17.13 -11.03 14.94
CA ALA A 133 18.29 -11.93 14.93
C ALA A 133 17.88 -13.37 14.54
N THR A 134 16.73 -13.83 15.03
CA THR A 134 16.20 -15.18 14.74
C THR A 134 15.87 -15.37 13.27
N CYS A 135 15.22 -14.38 12.64
CA CYS A 135 14.88 -14.45 11.22
C CYS A 135 15.99 -13.94 10.28
N GLY A 136 17.08 -13.40 10.82
CA GLY A 136 18.16 -12.81 10.03
C GLY A 136 17.71 -11.60 9.20
N CYS A 137 16.67 -10.88 9.66
CA CYS A 137 16.12 -9.72 9.00
C CYS A 137 16.23 -8.50 9.92
N THR A 138 17.00 -7.49 9.52
CA THR A 138 17.19 -6.26 10.28
C THR A 138 16.38 -5.14 9.64
N ILE A 139 15.54 -4.48 10.43
CA ILE A 139 14.78 -3.31 10.01
C ILE A 139 15.59 -2.05 10.33
N GLY A 140 15.79 -1.18 9.33
CA GLY A 140 16.59 0.04 9.44
C GLY A 140 16.51 0.88 8.17
#